data_AF-A0A520Z0Z1-F1
#
_entry.id   AF-A0A520Z0Z1-F1
#
_cell.length_a   1.000
_cell.length_b   1.000
_cell.length_c   1.000
_cell.angle_alpha   90.00
_cell.angle_beta   90.00
_cell.angle_gamma   90.00
#
_symmetry.space_group_name_H-M   'P 1'
#
loop_
_entity.id
_entity.type
_entity.pdbx_description
1 polymer ?
#
loop_
_entity_poly.entity_id
_entity_poly.type
_entity_poly.pdbx_seq_one_letter_code
_entity_poly.pdbx_strand_id
1 'polypeptide(L)'
;MSETNDQKNILPDAEIDLGEMGCGDLIIALMKALKLLKDGQVMRVRSLDSGAQADIPSWCRMRGHVFLAGPCGENNEYYYIRKGGCT
;
A
#
# COMPACT_ATOMS: atom_id res chain seq x y z
N MET A 1 13.62 -23.50 8.79
CA MET A 1 12.23 -23.53 8.27
C MET A 1 11.55 -22.31 8.88
N SER A 2 11.32 -21.20 8.18
CA SER A 2 10.70 -21.14 6.87
C SER A 2 11.28 -20.03 5.99
N GLU A 3 11.45 -20.37 4.72
CA GLU A 3 11.79 -19.49 3.62
C GLU A 3 10.59 -18.58 3.28
N THR A 4 10.79 -17.26 3.29
CA THR A 4 9.88 -16.33 2.58
C THR A 4 10.66 -15.11 2.09
N ASN A 5 11.59 -15.30 1.13
CA ASN A 5 12.48 -14.24 0.64
C ASN A 5 12.12 -13.68 -0.76
N ASP A 6 10.93 -13.95 -1.30
CA ASP A 6 10.62 -13.57 -2.71
C ASP A 6 9.97 -12.18 -2.89
N GLN A 7 9.58 -11.49 -1.82
CA GLN A 7 8.95 -10.14 -1.91
C GLN A 7 9.90 -8.98 -1.61
N LYS A 8 11.22 -9.23 -1.58
CA LYS A 8 12.21 -8.27 -1.06
C LYS A 8 12.64 -7.17 -2.05
N ASN A 9 12.25 -7.24 -3.32
CA ASN A 9 12.82 -6.37 -4.36
C ASN A 9 11.84 -5.36 -4.98
N ILE A 10 10.72 -5.05 -4.31
CA ILE A 10 9.89 -3.91 -4.70
C ILE A 10 10.54 -2.67 -4.08
N LEU A 11 11.11 -1.79 -4.91
CA LEU A 11 11.68 -0.51 -4.49
C LEU A 11 10.53 0.51 -4.34
N PRO A 12 10.14 0.89 -3.11
CA PRO A 12 9.18 1.97 -2.94
C PRO A 12 9.87 3.32 -3.17
N ASP A 13 9.23 4.19 -3.94
CA ASP A 13 9.62 5.60 -4.09
C ASP A 13 9.28 6.41 -2.84
N ALA A 14 8.21 6.00 -2.13
CA ALA A 14 7.80 6.59 -0.87
C ALA A 14 7.26 5.53 0.09
N GLU A 15 7.42 5.79 1.38
CA GLU A 15 6.85 5.01 2.46
C GLU A 15 5.96 5.90 3.35
N ILE A 16 4.85 5.34 3.80
CA ILE A 16 4.02 5.93 4.86
C ILE A 16 3.73 4.89 5.94
N ASP A 17 3.89 5.31 7.20
CA ASP A 17 3.53 4.54 8.38
C ASP A 17 2.17 5.02 8.91
N LEU A 18 1.19 4.12 8.90
CA LEU A 18 -0.16 4.37 9.41
C LEU A 18 -0.42 3.58 10.71
N GLY A 19 0.47 2.66 11.08
CA GLY A 19 0.39 1.89 12.33
C GLY A 19 -0.99 1.25 12.53
N GLU A 20 -1.61 1.55 13.68
CA GLU A 20 -2.95 1.09 14.08
C GLU A 20 -4.06 2.10 13.74
N MET A 21 -3.84 3.04 12.81
CA MET A 21 -4.90 3.96 12.38
C MET A 21 -6.06 3.18 11.75
N GLY A 22 -7.25 3.36 12.31
CA GLY A 22 -8.46 2.66 11.86
C GLY A 22 -8.84 2.95 10.41
N CYS A 23 -9.71 2.09 9.86
CA CYS A 23 -10.11 2.01 8.44
C CYS A 23 -10.40 3.37 7.76
N GLY A 24 -10.97 4.35 8.47
CA GLY A 24 -11.33 5.66 7.90
C GLY A 24 -10.12 6.57 7.60
N ASP A 25 -9.28 6.80 8.60
CA ASP A 25 -8.11 7.69 8.48
C ASP A 25 -7.00 7.07 7.63
N LEU A 26 -6.91 5.73 7.63
CA LEU A 26 -5.96 4.96 6.82
C LEU A 26 -6.04 5.35 5.34
N ILE A 27 -7.23 5.24 4.75
CA ILE A 27 -7.43 5.50 3.32
C ILE A 27 -7.24 7.00 3.02
N ILE A 28 -7.60 7.89 3.96
CA ILE A 28 -7.39 9.34 3.79
C ILE A 28 -5.90 9.70 3.77
N ALA A 29 -5.12 9.13 4.68
CA ALA A 29 -3.68 9.36 4.73
C ALA A 29 -2.98 8.78 3.50
N LEU A 30 -3.36 7.55 3.10
CA LEU A 30 -2.90 6.92 1.87
C LEU A 30 -3.23 7.77 0.63
N MET A 31 -4.47 8.27 0.54
CA MET A 31 -4.90 9.17 -0.54
C MET A 31 -4.04 10.42 -0.64
N LYS A 32 -3.79 11.08 0.50
CA LYS A 32 -2.97 12.30 0.56
C LYS A 32 -1.54 12.01 0.09
N ALA A 33 -0.95 10.92 0.55
CA ALA A 33 0.40 10.54 0.18
C ALA A 33 0.50 10.17 -1.31
N LEU A 34 -0.41 9.34 -1.84
CA LEU A 34 -0.42 8.97 -3.28
C LEU A 34 -0.71 10.17 -4.19
N LYS A 35 -1.43 11.18 -3.70
CA LYS A 35 -1.64 12.42 -4.44
C LYS A 35 -0.33 13.19 -4.68
N LEU A 36 0.63 13.11 -3.76
CA LEU A 36 1.93 13.76 -3.86
C LEU A 36 2.89 13.06 -4.83
N LEU A 37 2.68 11.77 -5.07
CA LEU A 37 3.50 10.98 -6.00
C LEU A 37 3.14 11.25 -7.46
N LYS A 38 4.06 10.94 -8.38
CA LYS A 38 3.82 10.93 -9.82
C LYS A 38 3.21 9.60 -10.27
N ASP A 39 2.51 9.61 -11.40
CA ASP A 39 2.07 8.39 -12.05
C ASP A 39 3.25 7.44 -12.28
N GLY A 40 3.03 6.14 -12.05
CA GLY A 40 4.05 5.11 -12.12
C GLY A 40 4.89 4.91 -10.84
N GLN A 41 4.89 5.84 -9.89
CA GLN A 41 5.62 5.66 -8.63
C GLN A 41 4.96 4.64 -7.69
N VAL A 42 5.79 3.98 -6.89
CA VAL A 42 5.38 2.94 -5.93
C VAL A 42 5.42 3.49 -4.51
N MET A 43 4.30 3.36 -3.81
CA MET A 43 4.13 3.67 -2.39
C MET A 43 4.15 2.38 -1.57
N ARG A 44 4.95 2.34 -0.51
CA ARG A 44 4.85 1.37 0.58
C ARG A 44 4.00 1.95 1.71
N VAL A 45 3.02 1.19 2.18
CA VAL A 45 2.09 1.59 3.23
C VAL A 45 2.21 0.57 4.36
N ARG A 46 2.51 1.03 5.56
CA ARG A 46 2.53 0.19 6.76
C ARG A 46 1.23 0.35 7.54
N SER A 47 0.48 -0.74 7.72
CA SER A 47 -0.77 -0.80 8.47
C SER A 47 -0.92 -2.14 9.18
N LEU A 48 -1.26 -2.07 10.46
CA LEU A 48 -1.55 -3.24 11.30
C LEU A 48 -3.05 -3.59 11.31
N ASP A 49 -3.87 -2.81 10.61
CA ASP A 49 -5.31 -3.00 10.56
C ASP A 49 -5.68 -4.11 9.59
N SER A 50 -6.49 -5.07 10.04
CA SER A 50 -6.97 -6.17 9.20
C SER A 50 -7.94 -5.74 8.11
N GLY A 51 -8.63 -4.61 8.28
CA GLY A 51 -9.52 -4.03 7.27
C GLY A 51 -8.75 -3.46 6.08
N ALA A 52 -7.54 -2.94 6.31
CA ALA A 52 -6.65 -2.43 5.26
C ALA A 52 -6.44 -3.44 4.11
N GLN A 53 -6.39 -4.75 4.43
CA GLN A 53 -6.25 -5.81 3.43
C GLN A 53 -7.40 -5.85 2.41
N ALA A 54 -8.62 -5.50 2.81
CA ALA A 54 -9.78 -5.44 1.93
C ALA A 54 -10.00 -4.02 1.35
N ASP A 55 -9.74 -2.99 2.15
CA ASP A 55 -9.97 -1.58 1.78
C ASP A 55 -8.96 -1.09 0.74
N ILE A 56 -7.67 -1.38 0.91
CA ILE A 56 -6.60 -0.94 -0.01
C ILE A 56 -6.83 -1.40 -1.45
N PRO A 57 -7.02 -2.71 -1.75
CA PRO A 57 -7.24 -3.15 -3.12
C PRO A 57 -8.56 -2.61 -3.71
N SER A 58 -9.60 -2.52 -2.89
CA SER A 58 -10.90 -1.95 -3.30
C SER A 58 -10.76 -0.47 -3.68
N TRP A 59 -10.06 0.31 -2.85
CA TRP A 59 -9.77 1.72 -3.10
C TRP A 59 -8.87 1.91 -4.33
N CYS A 60 -7.83 1.07 -4.48
CA CYS A 60 -6.96 1.10 -5.66
C CYS A 60 -7.79 0.88 -6.94
N ARG A 61 -8.64 -0.14 -6.96
CA ARG A 61 -9.53 -0.43 -8.10
C ARG A 61 -10.48 0.73 -8.40
N MET A 62 -11.06 1.34 -7.37
CA MET A 62 -11.99 2.47 -7.51
C MET A 62 -11.31 3.74 -8.06
N ARG A 63 -10.05 3.97 -7.72
CA ARG A 63 -9.28 5.15 -8.15
C ARG A 63 -8.45 4.93 -9.41
N GLY A 64 -8.44 3.70 -9.95
CA GLY A 64 -7.62 3.33 -11.09
C GLY A 64 -6.13 3.19 -10.76
N HIS A 65 -5.79 2.95 -9.50
CA HIS A 65 -4.42 2.64 -9.08
C HIS A 65 -4.14 1.13 -9.16
N VAL A 66 -2.85 0.78 -9.21
CA VAL A 66 -2.42 -0.61 -9.34
C VAL A 66 -1.92 -1.09 -7.99
N PHE A 67 -2.65 -2.01 -7.38
CA PHE A 67 -2.16 -2.75 -6.22
C PHE A 67 -1.11 -3.76 -6.68
N LEU A 68 0.11 -3.68 -6.14
CA LEU A 68 1.22 -4.56 -6.52
C LEU A 68 1.27 -5.81 -5.64
N ALA A 69 1.31 -5.61 -4.33
CA ALA A 69 1.47 -6.69 -3.36
C ALA A 69 1.02 -6.23 -1.96
N GLY A 70 0.60 -7.17 -1.12
CA GLY A 70 0.22 -6.93 0.27
C GLY A 70 -0.91 -7.87 0.72
N PRO A 71 -1.10 -8.06 2.03
CA PRO A 71 -0.17 -7.75 3.11
C PRO A 71 1.07 -8.64 3.04
N CYS A 72 2.26 -8.06 3.21
CA CYS A 72 3.54 -8.76 3.11
C CYS A 72 4.54 -8.23 4.15
N GLY A 73 5.59 -8.99 4.44
CA GLY A 73 6.57 -8.67 5.49
C GLY A 73 6.46 -9.61 6.69
N GLU A 74 7.26 -9.37 7.72
CA GLU A 74 7.37 -10.28 8.87
C GLU A 74 6.05 -10.43 9.65
N ASN A 75 5.24 -9.36 9.74
CA ASN A 75 3.93 -9.38 10.40
C ASN A 75 2.74 -9.01 9.48
N ASN A 76 2.84 -9.17 8.15
CA ASN A 76 1.75 -8.82 7.22
C ASN A 76 1.28 -7.35 7.33
N GLU A 77 2.22 -6.46 7.65
CA GLU A 77 1.92 -5.05 7.93
C GLU A 77 2.18 -4.14 6.73
N TYR A 78 2.79 -4.62 5.64
CA TYR A 78 3.16 -3.77 4.49
C TYR A 78 2.31 -4.05 3.24
N TYR A 79 1.98 -2.97 2.55
CA TYR A 79 1.26 -2.96 1.28
C TYR A 79 2.00 -2.09 0.26
N TYR A 80 1.99 -2.52 -1.00
CA TYR A 80 2.67 -1.88 -2.11
C TYR A 80 1.66 -1.47 -3.17
N ILE A 81 1.59 -0.18 -3.45
CA ILE A 81 0.63 0.40 -4.37
C ILE A 81 1.39 1.25 -5.38
N ARG A 82 1.16 0.99 -6.66
CA ARG A 82 1.66 1.83 -7.74
C ARG A 82 0.57 2.80 -8.17
N LYS A 83 0.91 4.09 -8.24
CA LYS A 83 0.00 5.10 -8.76
C LYS A 83 -0.29 4.82 -10.23
N GLY A 84 -1.54 4.46 -10.53
CA GLY A 84 -2.03 4.42 -11.91
C GLY A 84 -2.23 5.83 -12.44
N GLY A 85 -1.69 6.09 -13.62
CA GLY A 85 -1.97 7.32 -14.37
C GLY A 85 -3.29 7.18 -15.11
N CYS A 86 -4.16 8.19 -15.02
CA CYS A 86 -5.17 8.42 -16.06
C CYS A 86 -4.41 8.89 -17.30
N THR A 87 -4.22 8.00 -18.27
CA THR A 87 -4.03 8.42 -19.67
C THR A 87 -5.38 8.35 -20.37
#